data_AF-A0A812MJW2-F1
#
_entry.id   AF-A0A812MJW2-F1
#
_cell.length_a   1.000
_cell.length_b   1.000
_cell.length_c   1.000
_cell.angle_alpha   90.00
_cell.angle_beta   90.00
_cell.angle_gamma   90.00
#
_symmetry.space_group_name_H-M   'P 1'
#
loop_
_entity.id
_entity.type
_entity.pdbx_description
1 polymer ?
#
loop_
_entity_poly.entity_id
_entity_poly.type
_entity_poly.pdbx_seq_one_letter_code
_entity_poly.pdbx_strand_id
1 'polypeptide(L)'
;MHIIHLACLGDVLTSMLLDLSDNQFPWPGSSRDTRLEHGWKSYKGYCQRWGIEDRAERRLFTNEVLKADFVTVSQKIMRAAAAKYMVFWLHWLMEGLLQGDPEKPEHLKLILGVVTGLMHFEQTQMENGRYFTEEQCRFCESAYYLYRASYDRLASMALAQGIPRWKVRPKQHMLEHEVIDFMCEYRLNPRYSANYMGEDAVRRVKQLAVASHPNHVSRHVLSKWSLQFSLPYRRA
;
A
#
# COMPACT_ATOMS: atom_id res chain seq x y z
N MET A 1 7.15 -6.24 7.66
CA MET A 1 6.69 -5.67 6.39
C MET A 1 5.35 -6.32 6.18
N HIS A 2 4.32 -5.53 6.47
CA HIS A 2 2.91 -5.90 6.41
C HIS A 2 2.50 -6.12 4.94
N ILE A 3 1.59 -7.04 4.64
CA ILE A 3 1.18 -7.33 3.26
C ILE A 3 0.61 -6.10 2.54
N ILE A 4 -0.02 -5.19 3.30
CA ILE A 4 -0.54 -3.91 2.82
C ILE A 4 0.59 -3.11 2.16
N HIS A 5 1.65 -2.85 2.92
CA HIS A 5 2.83 -2.11 2.47
C HIS A 5 3.63 -2.83 1.38
N LEU A 6 3.63 -4.16 1.40
CA LEU A 6 4.40 -4.97 0.47
C LEU A 6 3.79 -5.06 -0.92
N ALA A 7 2.47 -4.97 -1.02
CA ALA A 7 1.78 -5.35 -2.23
C ALA A 7 0.55 -4.49 -2.50
N CYS A 8 -0.37 -4.40 -1.54
CA CYS A 8 -1.67 -3.79 -1.78
C CYS A 8 -1.54 -2.30 -2.11
N LEU A 9 -0.76 -1.54 -1.33
CA LEU A 9 -0.54 -0.11 -1.58
C LEU A 9 0.13 0.11 -2.94
N GLY A 10 1.12 -0.72 -3.30
CA GLY A 10 1.79 -0.61 -4.60
C GLY A 10 0.83 -0.72 -5.78
N ASP A 11 0.02 -1.79 -5.81
CA ASP A 11 -0.95 -2.03 -6.87
C ASP A 11 -2.04 -0.94 -6.90
N VAL A 12 -2.60 -0.56 -5.75
CA VAL A 12 -3.66 0.46 -5.65
C VAL A 12 -3.17 1.84 -6.05
N LEU A 13 -2.06 2.32 -5.49
CA LEU A 13 -1.52 3.65 -5.77
C LEU A 13 -1.21 3.77 -7.27
N THR A 14 -0.65 2.73 -7.88
CA THR A 14 -0.36 2.73 -9.32
C THR A 14 -1.64 2.80 -10.15
N SER A 15 -2.63 1.96 -9.82
CA SER A 15 -3.92 1.91 -10.54
C SER A 15 -4.65 3.25 -10.47
N MET A 16 -4.71 3.86 -9.28
CA MET A 16 -5.36 5.15 -9.05
C MET A 16 -4.64 6.29 -9.77
N LEU A 17 -3.31 6.37 -9.66
CA LEU A 17 -2.55 7.44 -10.32
C LEU A 17 -2.71 7.37 -11.84
N LEU A 18 -2.72 6.16 -12.41
CA LEU A 18 -2.99 5.97 -13.82
C LEU A 18 -4.42 6.40 -14.16
N ASP A 19 -5.44 5.97 -13.41
CA ASP A 19 -6.85 6.33 -13.67
C ASP A 19 -7.11 7.83 -13.60
N LEU A 20 -6.63 8.48 -12.54
CA LEU A 20 -6.75 9.93 -12.35
C LEU A 20 -5.96 10.73 -13.39
N SER A 21 -4.99 10.10 -14.05
CA SER A 21 -4.18 10.73 -15.10
C SER A 21 -4.65 10.41 -16.52
N ASP A 22 -5.65 9.55 -16.70
CA ASP A 22 -6.21 9.26 -18.04
C ASP A 22 -7.13 10.38 -18.52
N ASN A 23 -7.87 10.98 -17.59
CA ASN A 23 -8.76 12.11 -17.86
C ASN A 23 -8.12 13.44 -17.45
N GLN A 24 -8.64 14.56 -17.97
CA GLN A 24 -8.22 15.92 -17.56
C GLN A 24 -8.70 16.31 -16.15
N PHE A 25 -9.49 15.45 -15.52
CA PHE A 25 -9.95 15.62 -14.15
C PHE A 25 -9.37 14.48 -13.30
N PRO A 26 -8.78 14.77 -12.11
CA PRO A 26 -8.76 16.07 -11.42
C PRO A 26 -7.62 17.01 -11.82
N TRP A 27 -6.67 16.55 -12.64
CA TRP A 27 -5.47 17.31 -12.95
C TRP A 27 -5.49 17.87 -14.36
N PRO A 28 -5.37 19.20 -14.54
CA PRO A 28 -5.31 19.79 -15.86
C PRO A 28 -4.02 19.38 -16.58
N GLY A 29 -4.06 19.33 -17.91
CA GLY A 29 -2.86 19.08 -18.72
C GLY A 29 -3.16 18.34 -20.01
N SER A 30 -2.40 18.67 -21.06
CA SER A 30 -2.50 18.06 -22.38
C SER A 30 -1.93 16.64 -22.44
N SER A 31 -0.94 16.31 -21.59
CA SER A 31 -0.31 15.00 -21.52
C SER A 31 -0.47 14.39 -20.12
N ARG A 32 -0.36 13.05 -20.04
CA ARG A 32 -0.37 12.33 -18.77
C ARG A 32 0.77 12.79 -17.84
N ASP A 33 1.96 13.10 -18.38
CA ASP A 33 3.08 13.58 -17.56
C ASP A 33 2.80 14.94 -16.92
N THR A 34 2.16 15.86 -17.64
CA THR A 34 1.74 17.14 -17.09
C THR A 34 0.71 16.93 -15.98
N ARG A 35 -0.24 16.01 -16.17
CA ARG A 35 -1.25 15.68 -15.14
C ARG A 35 -0.62 15.05 -13.90
N LEU A 36 0.31 14.13 -14.07
CA LEU A 36 1.08 13.55 -12.96
C LEU A 36 1.99 14.58 -12.27
N GLU A 37 2.46 15.62 -12.97
CA GLU A 37 3.17 16.76 -12.36
C GLU A 37 2.23 17.55 -11.43
N HIS A 38 1.01 17.81 -11.86
CA HIS A 38 0.00 18.43 -11.00
C HIS A 38 -0.35 17.56 -9.78
N GLY A 39 -0.49 16.24 -9.97
CA GLY A 39 -0.65 15.28 -8.87
C GLY A 39 0.53 15.31 -7.90
N TRP A 40 1.76 15.37 -8.41
CA TRP A 40 2.97 15.46 -7.58
C TRP A 40 3.01 16.74 -6.75
N LYS A 41 2.69 17.89 -7.35
CA LYS A 41 2.57 19.18 -6.64
C LYS A 41 1.49 19.14 -5.56
N SER A 42 0.35 18.50 -5.85
CA SER A 42 -0.72 18.29 -4.86
C SER A 42 -0.24 17.44 -3.67
N TYR A 43 0.43 16.32 -3.93
CA TYR A 43 1.00 15.48 -2.86
C TYR A 43 2.05 16.22 -2.02
N LYS A 44 2.95 16.98 -2.66
CA LYS A 44 3.94 17.79 -1.96
C LYS A 44 3.28 18.85 -1.06
N GLY A 45 2.25 19.52 -1.56
CA GLY A 45 1.47 20.48 -0.77
C GLY A 45 0.76 19.83 0.41
N TYR A 46 0.21 18.62 0.23
CA TYR A 46 -0.33 17.81 1.33
C TYR A 46 0.75 17.52 2.38
N CYS A 47 1.93 17.04 1.98
CA CYS A 47 3.02 16.75 2.92
C CYS A 47 3.48 17.99 3.70
N GLN A 48 3.58 19.14 3.04
CA GLN A 48 3.93 20.40 3.70
C GLN A 48 2.86 20.85 4.71
N ARG A 49 1.58 20.72 4.36
CA ARG A 49 0.46 21.08 5.24
C ARG A 49 0.49 20.29 6.56
N TRP A 50 0.94 19.05 6.52
CA TRP A 50 0.98 18.14 7.67
C TRP A 50 2.37 18.02 8.32
N GLY A 51 3.36 18.80 7.88
CA GLY A 51 4.71 18.79 8.46
C GLY A 51 5.46 17.47 8.26
N ILE A 52 5.25 16.80 7.12
CA ILE A 52 5.87 15.52 6.74
C ILE A 52 6.63 15.65 5.41
N GLU A 53 7.23 16.82 5.13
CA GLU A 53 7.97 17.07 3.88
C GLU A 53 9.16 16.13 3.66
N ASP A 54 9.76 15.58 4.72
CA ASP A 54 10.82 14.56 4.67
C ASP A 54 10.37 13.27 3.96
N ARG A 55 9.05 13.09 3.79
CA ARG A 55 8.45 11.95 3.06
C ARG A 55 8.28 12.22 1.57
N ALA A 56 8.36 13.47 1.13
CA ALA A 56 8.14 13.90 -0.26
C ALA A 56 9.44 14.28 -1.00
N GLU A 57 10.60 13.86 -0.52
CA GLU A 57 11.92 14.30 -1.04
C GLU A 57 12.16 14.01 -2.53
N ARG A 58 11.52 12.98 -3.10
CA ARG A 58 11.70 12.58 -4.50
C ARG A 58 10.36 12.37 -5.18
N ARG A 59 10.27 12.77 -6.44
CA ARG A 59 9.09 12.49 -7.28
C ARG A 59 8.88 10.99 -7.39
N LEU A 60 7.78 10.50 -6.82
CA LEU A 60 7.48 9.07 -6.69
C LEU A 60 6.75 8.48 -7.90
N PHE A 61 6.23 9.34 -8.79
CA PHE A 61 5.44 8.92 -9.95
C PHE A 61 5.65 9.82 -11.18
N THR A 62 5.90 9.19 -12.33
CA THR A 62 6.04 9.74 -13.69
C THR A 62 5.48 8.73 -14.70
N ASN A 63 5.24 9.11 -15.96
CA ASN A 63 4.86 8.10 -16.97
C ASN A 63 5.90 6.99 -17.12
N GLU A 64 7.19 7.33 -17.04
CA GLU A 64 8.26 6.35 -17.11
C GLU A 64 8.21 5.33 -15.97
N VAL A 65 7.89 5.80 -14.77
CA VAL A 65 7.75 4.97 -13.56
C VAL A 65 6.46 4.15 -13.59
N LEU A 66 5.44 4.57 -14.33
CA LEU A 66 4.12 3.96 -14.38
C LEU A 66 3.80 3.24 -15.72
N LYS A 67 4.81 2.91 -16.55
CA LYS A 67 4.63 2.39 -17.93
C LYS A 67 3.59 1.26 -18.08
N ALA A 68 2.96 1.19 -19.25
CA ALA A 68 1.54 0.87 -19.39
C ALA A 68 1.13 -0.61 -19.57
N ASP A 69 2.01 -1.61 -19.43
CA ASP A 69 1.54 -2.99 -19.59
C ASP A 69 1.07 -3.59 -18.26
N PHE A 70 1.89 -3.57 -17.20
CA PHE A 70 1.53 -4.08 -15.87
C PHE A 70 2.44 -3.52 -14.76
N VAL A 71 2.81 -2.24 -14.80
CA VAL A 71 3.82 -1.73 -13.86
C VAL A 71 3.27 -1.72 -12.44
N THR A 72 3.97 -2.46 -11.59
CA THR A 72 3.86 -2.35 -10.15
C THR A 72 4.89 -1.30 -9.77
N VAL A 73 4.53 -0.21 -9.09
CA VAL A 73 5.55 0.71 -8.57
C VAL A 73 6.49 -0.10 -7.69
N SER A 74 7.74 -0.21 -8.14
CA SER A 74 8.76 -0.99 -7.44
C SER A 74 8.93 -0.44 -6.03
N GLN A 75 9.10 -1.32 -5.04
CA GLN A 75 9.45 -0.89 -3.68
C GLN A 75 10.78 -0.10 -3.62
N LYS A 76 11.63 -0.26 -4.65
CA LYS A 76 12.84 0.57 -4.82
C LYS A 76 12.52 2.04 -5.09
N ILE A 77 11.37 2.31 -5.70
CA ILE A 77 10.90 3.65 -6.08
C ILE A 77 9.99 4.19 -4.97
N MET A 78 9.07 3.36 -4.47
CA MET A 78 8.15 3.73 -3.39
C MET A 78 8.37 2.85 -2.17
N ARG A 79 9.03 3.42 -1.16
CA ARG A 79 9.22 2.75 0.13
C ARG A 79 7.88 2.64 0.86
N ALA A 80 7.74 1.61 1.70
CA ALA A 80 6.55 1.37 2.52
C ALA A 80 6.07 2.62 3.29
N ALA A 81 7.01 3.37 3.89
CA ALA A 81 6.69 4.59 4.61
C ALA A 81 6.02 5.65 3.72
N ALA A 82 6.49 5.82 2.47
CA ALA A 82 5.93 6.77 1.52
C ALA A 82 4.55 6.32 1.01
N ALA A 83 4.39 5.01 0.72
CA ALA A 83 3.13 4.44 0.25
C ALA A 83 1.97 4.71 1.21
N LYS A 84 2.22 4.61 2.52
CA LYS A 84 1.25 4.93 3.56
C LYS A 84 0.72 6.37 3.48
N TYR A 85 1.62 7.35 3.40
CA TYR A 85 1.23 8.76 3.29
C TYR A 85 0.55 9.09 1.96
N MET A 86 0.92 8.37 0.88
CA MET A 86 0.23 8.52 -0.39
C MET A 86 -1.21 8.04 -0.34
N VAL A 87 -1.53 6.97 0.40
CA VAL A 87 -2.92 6.54 0.61
C VAL A 87 -3.71 7.59 1.38
N PHE A 88 -3.15 8.18 2.44
CA PHE A 88 -3.80 9.28 3.16
C PHE A 88 -4.07 10.49 2.26
N TRP A 89 -3.08 10.88 1.44
CA TRP A 89 -3.24 11.96 0.47
C TRP A 89 -4.30 11.66 -0.58
N LEU A 90 -4.30 10.45 -1.16
CA LEU A 90 -5.29 10.07 -2.17
C LEU A 90 -6.70 10.01 -1.57
N HIS A 91 -6.86 9.54 -0.33
CA HIS A 91 -8.14 9.60 0.35
C HIS A 91 -8.62 11.04 0.50
N TRP A 92 -7.77 11.93 1.03
CA TRP A 92 -8.07 13.36 1.17
C TRP A 92 -8.44 14.01 -0.18
N LEU A 93 -7.70 13.69 -1.24
CA LEU A 93 -7.97 14.17 -2.59
C LEU A 93 -9.34 13.68 -3.07
N MET A 94 -9.59 12.37 -2.99
CA MET A 94 -10.83 11.76 -3.50
C MET A 94 -12.06 12.23 -2.72
N GLU A 95 -11.95 12.36 -1.39
CA GLU A 95 -13.01 12.92 -0.55
C GLU A 95 -13.34 14.35 -0.99
N GLY A 96 -12.33 15.21 -1.17
CA GLY A 96 -12.53 16.57 -1.66
C GLY A 96 -13.12 16.66 -3.06
N LEU A 97 -12.80 15.71 -3.96
CA LEU A 97 -13.34 15.66 -5.32
C LEU A 97 -14.80 15.20 -5.38
N LEU A 98 -15.24 14.42 -4.39
CA LEU A 98 -16.58 13.85 -4.31
C LEU A 98 -17.50 14.61 -3.34
N GLN A 99 -16.97 15.56 -2.57
CA GLN A 99 -17.72 16.32 -1.59
C GLN A 99 -18.88 17.08 -2.24
N GLY A 100 -20.11 16.81 -1.79
CA GLY A 100 -21.31 17.57 -2.14
C GLY A 100 -21.98 17.24 -3.46
N ASP A 101 -21.55 16.19 -4.17
CA ASP A 101 -22.12 15.83 -5.49
C ASP A 101 -22.42 14.31 -5.60
N PRO A 102 -23.68 13.90 -5.40
CA PRO A 102 -24.09 12.51 -5.53
C PRO A 102 -24.13 12.02 -6.99
N GLU A 103 -24.10 12.91 -7.98
CA GLU A 103 -24.13 12.56 -9.42
C GLU A 103 -22.74 12.22 -9.96
N LYS A 104 -21.70 12.25 -9.12
CA LYS A 104 -20.35 11.86 -9.54
C LYS A 104 -20.32 10.41 -10.05
N PRO A 105 -19.52 10.15 -11.10
CA PRO A 105 -19.41 8.82 -11.70
C PRO A 105 -19.15 7.70 -10.69
N GLU A 106 -19.79 6.54 -10.90
CA GLU A 106 -19.61 5.32 -10.08
C GLU A 106 -18.12 4.98 -9.88
N HIS A 107 -17.31 5.09 -10.95
CA HIS A 107 -15.89 4.77 -10.88
C HIS A 107 -15.13 5.59 -9.83
N LEU A 108 -15.42 6.89 -9.66
CA LEU A 108 -14.75 7.73 -8.65
C LEU A 108 -15.19 7.34 -7.24
N LYS A 109 -16.45 6.98 -7.04
CA LYS A 109 -16.98 6.51 -5.74
C LYS A 109 -16.31 5.20 -5.32
N LEU A 110 -16.10 4.29 -6.27
CA LEU A 110 -15.38 3.05 -6.02
C LEU A 110 -13.90 3.29 -5.69
N ILE A 111 -13.25 4.22 -6.41
CA ILE A 111 -11.87 4.63 -6.11
C ILE A 111 -11.78 5.20 -4.68
N LEU A 112 -12.75 6.02 -4.25
CA LEU A 112 -12.84 6.46 -2.86
C LEU A 112 -13.01 5.28 -1.91
N GLY A 113 -13.90 4.33 -2.20
CA GLY A 113 -14.09 3.12 -1.38
C GLY A 113 -12.81 2.32 -1.17
N VAL A 114 -12.02 2.11 -2.24
CA VAL A 114 -10.72 1.43 -2.17
C VAL A 114 -9.76 2.15 -1.23
N VAL A 115 -9.57 3.46 -1.43
CA VAL A 115 -8.59 4.21 -0.64
C VAL A 115 -9.05 4.44 0.79
N THR A 116 -10.36 4.62 1.03
CA THR A 116 -10.94 4.74 2.38
C THR A 116 -10.73 3.46 3.18
N GLY A 117 -10.99 2.28 2.60
CA GLY A 117 -10.74 1.01 3.29
C GLY A 117 -9.27 0.86 3.70
N LEU A 118 -8.33 1.10 2.77
CA LEU A 118 -6.89 1.00 3.06
C LEU A 118 -6.39 2.09 4.03
N MET A 119 -6.93 3.29 3.93
CA MET A 119 -6.62 4.40 4.83
C MET A 119 -7.03 4.05 6.26
N HIS A 120 -8.26 3.55 6.45
CA HIS A 120 -8.76 3.15 7.76
C HIS A 120 -7.94 2.01 8.38
N PHE A 121 -7.43 1.06 7.58
CA PHE A 121 -6.49 0.06 8.08
C PHE A 121 -5.22 0.68 8.66
N GLU A 122 -4.58 1.56 7.88
CA GLU A 122 -3.33 2.17 8.31
C GLU A 122 -3.55 3.08 9.52
N GLN A 123 -4.63 3.85 9.52
CA GLN A 123 -5.00 4.72 10.63
C GLN A 123 -5.25 3.93 11.91
N THR A 124 -6.08 2.88 11.84
CA THR A 124 -6.41 2.04 13.02
C THR A 124 -5.16 1.41 13.61
N GLN A 125 -4.26 0.90 12.77
CA GLN A 125 -2.99 0.37 13.23
C GLN A 125 -2.07 1.43 13.83
N MET A 126 -2.12 2.66 13.31
CA MET A 126 -1.29 3.76 13.77
C MET A 126 -1.72 4.34 15.12
N GLU A 127 -3.02 4.41 15.36
CA GLU A 127 -3.62 5.07 16.53
C GLU A 127 -3.76 4.15 17.74
N ASN A 128 -3.67 2.83 17.53
CA ASN A 128 -3.94 1.85 18.57
C ASN A 128 -2.71 1.07 19.05
N GLY A 129 -2.88 0.47 20.23
CA GLY A 129 -1.86 -0.36 20.88
C GLY A 129 -1.67 -1.72 20.20
N ARG A 130 -0.93 -2.60 20.90
CA ARG A 130 -0.60 -3.94 20.41
C ARG A 130 -1.81 -4.85 20.23
N TYR A 131 -2.85 -4.62 21.01
CA TYR A 131 -4.09 -5.38 20.97
C TYR A 131 -5.24 -4.46 20.61
N PHE A 132 -6.11 -4.94 19.72
CA PHE A 132 -7.33 -4.25 19.34
C PHE A 132 -8.49 -4.60 20.29
N THR A 133 -9.40 -3.65 20.45
CA THR A 133 -10.74 -3.94 20.99
C THR A 133 -11.59 -4.66 19.96
N GLU A 134 -12.69 -5.26 20.40
CA GLU A 134 -13.62 -5.94 19.49
C GLU A 134 -14.28 -4.96 18.50
N GLU A 135 -14.53 -3.72 18.93
CA GLU A 135 -15.01 -2.65 18.06
C GLU A 135 -13.99 -2.29 16.98
N GLN A 136 -12.70 -2.19 17.34
CA GLN A 136 -11.62 -1.93 16.39
C GLN A 136 -11.46 -3.08 15.40
N CYS A 137 -11.64 -4.33 15.84
CA CYS A 137 -11.64 -5.49 14.94
C CYS A 137 -12.79 -5.42 13.93
N ARG A 138 -14.02 -5.15 14.37
CA ARG A 138 -15.19 -4.97 13.49
C ARG A 138 -15.00 -3.80 12.52
N PHE A 139 -14.37 -2.72 12.96
CA PHE A 139 -14.06 -1.58 12.11
C PHE A 139 -13.05 -1.96 11.02
N CYS A 140 -11.96 -2.64 11.38
CA CYS A 140 -11.00 -3.19 10.43
C CYS A 140 -11.68 -4.15 9.43
N GLU A 141 -12.51 -5.09 9.90
CA GLU A 141 -13.25 -5.99 9.03
C GLU A 141 -14.17 -5.25 8.04
N SER A 142 -14.90 -4.23 8.51
CA SER A 142 -15.75 -3.40 7.64
C SER A 142 -14.93 -2.65 6.59
N ALA A 143 -13.76 -2.11 7.00
CA ALA A 143 -12.82 -1.46 6.09
C ALA A 143 -12.25 -2.44 5.03
N TYR A 144 -12.04 -3.72 5.40
CA TYR A 144 -11.60 -4.78 4.47
C TYR A 144 -12.65 -4.98 3.39
N TYR A 145 -13.91 -5.20 3.80
CA TYR A 145 -14.99 -5.45 2.86
C TYR A 145 -15.25 -4.26 1.95
N LEU A 146 -15.18 -3.02 2.47
CA LEU A 146 -15.27 -1.81 1.64
C LEU A 146 -14.15 -1.77 0.59
N TYR A 147 -12.91 -2.00 0.99
CA TYR A 147 -11.77 -2.07 0.09
C TYR A 147 -11.96 -3.15 -0.98
N ARG A 148 -12.29 -4.38 -0.58
CA ARG A 148 -12.39 -5.53 -1.49
C ARG A 148 -13.53 -5.40 -2.48
N ALA A 149 -14.74 -5.07 -2.01
CA ALA A 149 -15.89 -4.91 -2.87
C ALA A 149 -15.66 -3.81 -3.92
N SER A 150 -15.07 -2.69 -3.49
CA SER A 150 -14.76 -1.57 -4.40
C SER A 150 -13.68 -1.95 -5.41
N TYR A 151 -12.61 -2.62 -4.96
CA TYR A 151 -11.51 -3.05 -5.82
C TYR A 151 -11.97 -4.08 -6.86
N ASP A 152 -12.76 -5.07 -6.46
CA ASP A 152 -13.24 -6.13 -7.36
C ASP A 152 -14.20 -5.59 -8.42
N ARG A 153 -15.03 -4.60 -8.04
CA ARG A 153 -15.88 -3.89 -8.99
C ARG A 153 -15.07 -3.10 -10.01
N LEU A 154 -14.04 -2.36 -9.57
CA LEU A 154 -13.12 -1.64 -10.47
C LEU A 154 -12.36 -2.59 -11.39
N ALA A 155 -11.90 -3.73 -10.88
CA ALA A 155 -11.26 -4.78 -11.67
C ALA A 155 -12.18 -5.34 -12.75
N SER A 156 -13.44 -5.59 -12.42
CA SER A 156 -14.44 -6.07 -13.38
C SER A 156 -14.76 -5.02 -14.45
N MET A 157 -14.90 -3.74 -14.05
CA MET A 157 -15.12 -2.63 -14.99
C MET A 157 -13.96 -2.46 -15.95
N ALA A 158 -12.72 -2.48 -15.44
CA ALA A 158 -11.52 -2.34 -16.26
C ALA A 158 -11.35 -3.54 -17.21
N LEU A 159 -11.62 -4.76 -16.74
CA LEU A 159 -11.60 -5.96 -17.57
C LEU A 159 -12.63 -5.89 -18.70
N ALA A 160 -13.86 -5.44 -18.41
CA ALA A 160 -14.91 -5.26 -19.42
C ALA A 160 -14.53 -4.24 -20.50
N GLN A 161 -13.68 -3.28 -20.18
CA GLN A 161 -13.16 -2.28 -21.12
C GLN A 161 -11.86 -2.72 -21.82
N GLY A 162 -11.33 -3.90 -21.49
CA GLY A 162 -10.04 -4.37 -22.01
C GLY A 162 -8.84 -3.59 -21.47
N ILE A 163 -8.98 -2.90 -20.34
CA ILE A 163 -7.93 -2.08 -19.72
C ILE A 163 -7.30 -2.86 -18.55
N PRO A 164 -6.01 -3.26 -18.62
CA PRO A 164 -5.35 -4.03 -17.57
C PRO A 164 -4.89 -3.14 -16.40
N ARG A 165 -5.84 -2.53 -15.67
CA ARG A 165 -5.55 -1.54 -14.62
C ARG A 165 -5.55 -2.12 -13.21
N TRP A 166 -6.70 -2.63 -12.78
CA TRP A 166 -6.97 -3.05 -11.40
C TRP A 166 -6.69 -4.54 -11.22
N LYS A 167 -5.40 -4.88 -11.08
CA LYS A 167 -4.93 -6.27 -11.08
C LYS A 167 -5.25 -6.99 -9.78
N VAL A 168 -6.04 -8.06 -9.88
CA VAL A 168 -6.27 -8.98 -8.77
C VAL A 168 -5.08 -9.93 -8.59
N ARG A 169 -4.54 -10.04 -7.37
CA ARG A 169 -3.41 -10.94 -7.04
C ARG A 169 -3.67 -11.72 -5.76
N PRO A 170 -3.06 -12.92 -5.59
CA PRO A 170 -3.14 -13.68 -4.33
C PRO A 170 -2.70 -12.88 -3.09
N LYS A 171 -1.85 -11.86 -3.25
CA LYS A 171 -1.42 -10.99 -2.15
C LYS A 171 -2.53 -10.13 -1.55
N GLN A 172 -3.61 -9.88 -2.29
CA GLN A 172 -4.79 -9.19 -1.75
C GLN A 172 -5.64 -10.13 -0.90
N HIS A 173 -5.68 -11.42 -1.24
CA HIS A 173 -6.28 -12.45 -0.38
C HIS A 173 -5.45 -12.66 0.90
N MET A 174 -4.13 -12.51 0.85
CA MET A 174 -3.32 -12.47 2.08
C MET A 174 -3.69 -11.34 3.04
N LEU A 175 -4.26 -10.22 2.54
CA LEU A 175 -4.82 -9.19 3.41
C LEU A 175 -6.08 -9.67 4.14
N GLU A 176 -6.88 -10.53 3.53
CA GLU A 176 -8.02 -11.18 4.17
C GLU A 176 -7.58 -11.94 5.42
N HIS A 177 -6.59 -12.81 5.27
CA HIS A 177 -6.05 -13.58 6.39
C HIS A 177 -5.44 -12.66 7.47
N GLU A 178 -4.81 -11.55 7.06
CA GLU A 178 -4.30 -10.59 8.03
C GLU A 178 -5.43 -9.90 8.80
N VAL A 179 -6.56 -9.60 8.18
CA VAL A 179 -7.70 -8.97 8.86
C VAL A 179 -8.52 -9.98 9.65
N ILE A 180 -9.02 -11.02 9.01
CA ILE A 180 -9.93 -11.98 9.62
C ILE A 180 -9.18 -12.88 10.61
N ASP A 181 -8.13 -13.56 10.15
CA ASP A 181 -7.48 -14.60 10.96
C ASP A 181 -6.48 -14.01 11.95
N PHE A 182 -5.88 -12.85 11.68
CA PHE A 182 -4.87 -12.27 12.56
C PHE A 182 -5.42 -11.13 13.42
N MET A 183 -6.06 -10.13 12.82
CA MET A 183 -6.61 -9.01 13.57
C MET A 183 -7.88 -9.40 14.33
N CYS A 184 -8.88 -10.00 13.68
CA CYS A 184 -10.17 -10.25 14.32
C CYS A 184 -10.13 -11.42 15.31
N GLU A 185 -9.53 -12.55 14.91
CA GLU A 185 -9.44 -13.75 15.76
C GLU A 185 -8.51 -13.53 16.96
N TYR A 186 -7.27 -13.08 16.73
CA TYR A 186 -6.28 -12.90 17.82
C TYR A 186 -6.25 -11.51 18.43
N ARG A 187 -7.03 -10.55 17.90
CA ARG A 187 -7.06 -9.14 18.36
C ARG A 187 -5.68 -8.49 18.30
N LEU A 188 -4.81 -8.92 17.39
CA LEU A 188 -3.43 -8.44 17.30
C LEU A 188 -3.30 -7.34 16.24
N ASN A 189 -2.68 -6.24 16.64
CA ASN A 189 -2.32 -5.17 15.72
C ASN A 189 -1.06 -5.55 14.92
N PRO A 190 -1.15 -5.73 13.59
CA PRO A 190 -0.02 -6.23 12.80
C PRO A 190 1.18 -5.28 12.77
N ARG A 191 0.97 -3.98 13.04
CA ARG A 191 2.07 -3.02 13.22
C ARG A 191 3.14 -3.51 14.20
N TYR A 192 2.74 -4.23 15.24
CA TYR A 192 3.64 -4.70 16.30
C TYR A 192 4.19 -6.11 16.06
N SER A 193 3.68 -6.86 15.09
CA SER A 193 4.17 -8.18 14.68
C SER A 193 4.88 -8.17 13.32
N ALA A 194 4.80 -7.06 12.58
CA ALA A 194 5.41 -6.86 11.27
C ALA A 194 6.94 -6.68 11.33
N ASN A 195 7.66 -7.65 11.89
CA ASN A 195 9.11 -7.63 12.13
C ASN A 195 9.97 -7.39 10.88
N TYR A 196 9.41 -7.59 9.68
CA TYR A 196 10.13 -7.39 8.42
C TYR A 196 10.10 -5.93 7.90
N MET A 197 9.67 -4.92 8.69
CA MET A 197 9.47 -3.55 8.17
C MET A 197 10.77 -2.88 7.70
N GLY A 198 11.94 -3.39 8.12
CA GLY A 198 13.21 -3.04 7.51
C GLY A 198 13.50 -3.92 6.30
N GLU A 199 13.69 -3.30 5.14
CA GLU A 199 14.30 -3.91 3.94
C GLU A 199 15.62 -4.65 4.28
N ASP A 200 16.28 -4.21 5.35
CA ASP A 200 17.45 -4.84 5.96
C ASP A 200 17.23 -6.27 6.46
N ALA A 201 16.07 -6.60 7.02
CA ALA A 201 15.81 -7.97 7.50
C ALA A 201 15.75 -8.94 6.32
N VAL A 202 15.01 -8.58 5.26
CA VAL A 202 14.93 -9.38 4.02
C VAL A 202 16.29 -9.46 3.33
N ARG A 203 17.06 -8.34 3.30
CA ARG A 203 18.43 -8.33 2.78
C ARG A 203 19.35 -9.29 3.54
N ARG A 204 19.30 -9.27 4.87
CA ARG A 204 20.09 -10.19 5.72
C ARG A 204 19.66 -11.64 5.53
N VAL A 205 18.35 -11.93 5.51
CA VAL A 205 17.82 -13.28 5.22
C VAL A 205 18.29 -13.77 3.85
N LYS A 206 18.26 -12.91 2.82
CA LYS A 206 18.79 -13.24 1.49
C LYS A 206 20.28 -13.54 1.51
N GLN A 207 21.08 -12.73 2.21
CA GLN A 207 22.52 -12.98 2.36
C GLN A 207 22.78 -14.34 3.04
N LEU A 208 22.02 -14.67 4.09
CA LEU A 208 22.08 -15.97 4.74
C LEU A 208 21.67 -17.11 3.80
N ALA A 209 20.64 -16.91 2.98
CA ALA A 209 20.16 -17.89 2.02
C ALA A 209 21.21 -18.18 0.94
N VAL A 210 21.83 -17.14 0.38
CA VAL A 210 22.91 -17.27 -0.61
C VAL A 210 24.13 -17.97 -0.01
N ALA A 211 24.43 -17.73 1.28
CA ALA A 211 25.52 -18.40 1.99
C ALA A 211 25.16 -19.80 2.51
N SER A 212 23.96 -20.32 2.20
CA SER A 212 23.48 -21.61 2.70
C SER A 212 23.43 -22.65 1.58
N HIS A 213 23.71 -23.91 1.95
CA HIS A 213 23.63 -25.02 0.99
C HIS A 213 22.21 -25.13 0.39
N PRO A 214 22.05 -25.24 -0.95
CA PRO A 214 20.75 -25.21 -1.63
C PRO A 214 19.73 -26.22 -1.10
N ASN A 215 20.17 -27.45 -0.82
CA ASN A 215 19.29 -28.53 -0.35
C ASN A 215 18.71 -28.31 1.06
N HIS A 216 19.25 -27.35 1.83
CA HIS A 216 18.87 -27.13 3.23
C HIS A 216 18.65 -25.65 3.54
N VAL A 217 18.36 -24.83 2.52
CA VAL A 217 18.37 -23.37 2.63
C VAL A 217 17.45 -22.87 3.75
N SER A 218 16.23 -23.39 3.85
CA SER A 218 15.25 -22.95 4.86
C SER A 218 15.72 -23.23 6.29
N ARG A 219 16.24 -24.44 6.55
CA ARG A 219 16.76 -24.83 7.86
C ARG A 219 18.00 -24.03 8.23
N HIS A 220 18.94 -23.88 7.31
CA HIS A 220 20.19 -23.14 7.55
C HIS A 220 19.96 -21.64 7.74
N VAL A 221 19.04 -21.04 6.99
CA VAL A 221 18.66 -19.63 7.18
C VAL A 221 18.10 -19.42 8.58
N LEU A 222 17.16 -20.26 9.02
CA LEU A 222 16.59 -20.16 10.37
C LEU A 222 17.64 -20.34 11.46
N SER A 223 18.50 -21.36 11.36
CA SER A 223 19.57 -21.60 12.34
C SER A 223 20.61 -20.48 12.39
N LYS A 224 21.02 -19.93 11.24
CA LYS A 224 21.96 -18.80 11.20
C LYS A 224 21.32 -17.51 11.71
N TRP A 225 20.04 -17.31 11.41
CA TRP A 225 19.27 -16.16 11.88
C TRP A 225 19.12 -16.20 13.40
N SER A 226 18.74 -17.35 13.98
CA SER A 226 18.61 -17.48 15.44
C SER A 226 19.94 -17.24 16.17
N LEU A 227 21.06 -17.72 15.62
CA LEU A 227 22.40 -17.44 16.17
C LEU A 227 22.72 -15.94 16.20
N GLN A 228 22.30 -15.16 15.20
CA GLN A 228 22.49 -13.71 15.18
C GLN A 228 21.73 -12.95 16.27
N PHE A 229 20.57 -13.46 16.73
CA PHE A 229 19.83 -12.87 17.86
C PHE A 229 20.34 -13.37 19.22
N SER A 230 20.96 -14.55 19.25
CA SER A 230 21.39 -15.23 20.48
C SER A 230 22.79 -14.81 20.94
N LEU A 231 23.63 -14.31 20.04
CA LEU A 231 25.01 -13.93 20.33
C LEU A 231 25.14 -12.40 20.29
N PRO A 232 25.41 -11.72 21.42
CA PRO A 232 25.74 -10.30 21.39
C PRO A 232 27.01 -10.11 20.57
N TYR A 233 26.86 -9.51 19.39
CA TYR A 233 27.95 -9.30 18.44
C TYR A 233 28.92 -8.25 19.01
N ARG A 234 29.90 -8.67 19.81
CA ARG A 234 31.13 -7.89 20.03
C ARG A 234 31.92 -7.97 18.73
N ARG A 235 31.92 -6.88 17.95
CA ARG A 235 32.91 -6.71 16.88
C ARG A 235 34.29 -6.71 17.53
N ALA A 236 35.10 -7.70 17.18
CA ALA A 236 36.56 -7.59 17.25
C ALA A 236 37.05 -6.90 15.97
#